data_AF-A0A1G2L0J1-F1
#
_entry.id   AF-A0A1G2L0J1-F1
#
_cell.length_a   1.000
_cell.length_b   1.000
_cell.length_c   1.000
_cell.angle_alpha   90.00
_cell.angle_beta   90.00
_cell.angle_gamma   90.00
#
_symmetry.space_group_name_H-M   'P 1'
#
loop_
_entity.id
_entity.type
_entity.pdbx_description
1 polymer ?
#
loop_
_entity_poly.entity_id
_entity_poly.type
_entity_poly.pdbx_seq_one_letter_code
_entity_poly.pdbx_strand_id
1 'polypeptide(L)'
;MARKMCYSVYMSIKGFNENPRPEQPEASQAEKEARFQELLRKKEELVASVEEGIEQGVFPDDDEFMEMEMATQRAAEAARDAGNHAEYKRLMAEHSAMMAWREKGEGNT
;
A
#
# COMPACT_ATOMS: atom_id res chain seq x y z
N MET A 1 20.80 -72.22 -18.94
CA MET A 1 20.41 -72.06 -17.52
C MET A 1 20.75 -70.65 -17.08
N ALA A 2 19.76 -69.79 -16.86
CA ALA A 2 19.94 -68.48 -16.21
C ALA A 2 18.94 -68.40 -15.06
N ARG A 3 19.44 -68.12 -13.85
CA ARG A 3 18.67 -68.01 -12.61
C ARG A 3 18.79 -66.60 -12.03
N LYS A 4 17.68 -66.19 -11.40
CA LYS A 4 17.48 -65.13 -10.38
C LYS A 4 17.46 -63.70 -10.92
N MET A 5 16.26 -63.10 -11.01
CA MET A 5 15.46 -62.44 -9.95
C MET A 5 16.16 -61.21 -9.38
N CYS A 6 15.55 -60.04 -9.61
CA CYS A 6 15.18 -59.08 -8.57
C CYS A 6 14.01 -58.24 -9.10
N TYR A 7 12.81 -58.49 -8.57
CA TYR A 7 11.66 -57.60 -8.64
C TYR A 7 11.98 -56.39 -7.77
N SER A 8 12.15 -55.21 -8.36
CA SER A 8 12.11 -53.95 -7.60
C SER A 8 10.68 -53.43 -7.63
N VAL A 9 9.95 -53.72 -6.56
CA VAL A 9 8.70 -53.06 -6.21
C VAL A 9 9.06 -51.69 -5.65
N TYR A 10 8.81 -50.63 -6.40
CA TYR A 10 8.61 -49.30 -5.82
C TYR A 10 7.27 -48.76 -6.32
N MET A 11 6.23 -49.12 -5.56
CA MET A 11 4.97 -48.41 -5.59
C MET A 11 5.10 -47.08 -4.83
N SER A 12 4.54 -46.04 -5.44
CA SER A 12 3.84 -44.92 -4.81
C SER A 12 4.60 -43.95 -3.90
N ILE A 13 4.85 -42.74 -4.44
CA ILE A 13 4.43 -41.51 -3.76
C ILE A 13 3.67 -40.66 -4.79
N LYS A 14 2.34 -40.74 -4.76
CA LYS A 14 1.48 -39.63 -5.17
C LYS A 14 1.70 -38.52 -4.14
N GLY A 15 1.92 -37.27 -4.57
CA GLY A 15 1.76 -36.15 -3.64
C GLY A 15 2.68 -34.95 -3.78
N PHE A 16 2.96 -34.46 -4.99
CA PHE A 16 3.13 -33.02 -5.18
C PHE A 16 2.05 -32.57 -6.17
N ASN A 17 0.82 -32.53 -5.65
CA ASN A 17 -0.18 -31.64 -6.20
C ASN A 17 0.35 -30.24 -5.89
N GLU A 18 1.06 -29.64 -6.85
CA GLU A 18 1.24 -28.20 -6.90
C GLU A 18 -0.17 -27.63 -6.96
N ASN A 19 -0.81 -27.43 -5.80
CA ASN A 19 -1.97 -26.57 -5.73
C ASN A 19 -1.45 -25.23 -6.27
N PRO A 20 -1.88 -24.75 -7.46
CA PRO A 20 -1.72 -23.35 -7.74
C PRO A 20 -2.44 -22.67 -6.58
N ARG A 21 -1.68 -21.95 -5.75
CA ARG A 21 -2.24 -21.03 -4.76
C ARG A 21 -3.32 -20.28 -5.54
N PRO A 22 -4.61 -20.31 -5.14
CA PRO A 22 -5.65 -19.70 -5.95
C PRO A 22 -5.19 -18.29 -6.24
N GLU A 23 -4.91 -17.99 -7.51
CA GLU A 23 -4.64 -16.64 -7.95
C GLU A 23 -5.84 -15.86 -7.48
N GLN A 24 -5.65 -15.07 -6.42
CA GLN A 24 -6.70 -14.17 -6.00
C GLN A 24 -7.05 -13.36 -7.25
N PRO A 25 -8.33 -13.26 -7.64
CA PRO A 25 -8.69 -12.50 -8.82
C PRO A 25 -8.07 -11.11 -8.64
N GLU A 26 -7.22 -10.70 -9.58
CA GLU A 26 -6.64 -9.37 -9.56
C GLU A 26 -7.81 -8.37 -9.50
N ALA A 27 -7.78 -7.47 -8.52
CA ALA A 27 -8.82 -6.47 -8.37
C ALA A 27 -9.01 -5.74 -9.71
N SER A 28 -10.27 -5.63 -10.13
CA SER A 28 -10.62 -4.93 -11.37
C SER A 28 -10.17 -3.47 -11.30
N GLN A 29 -9.99 -2.85 -12.47
CA GLN A 29 -9.63 -1.44 -12.55
C GLN A 29 -10.62 -0.54 -11.79
N ALA A 30 -11.91 -0.88 -11.82
CA ALA A 30 -12.94 -0.15 -11.10
C ALA A 30 -12.80 -0.27 -9.58
N GLU A 31 -12.42 -1.45 -9.06
CA GLU A 31 -12.16 -1.65 -7.63
C GLU A 31 -10.90 -0.90 -7.17
N LYS A 32 -9.85 -0.88 -8.01
CA LYS A 32 -8.64 -0.10 -7.74
C LYS A 32 -8.92 1.40 -7.70
N GLU A 33 -9.70 1.91 -8.65
CA GLU A 33 -10.14 3.31 -8.67
C GLU A 33 -11.02 3.64 -7.45
N ALA A 34 -11.99 2.78 -7.12
CA ALA A 34 -12.84 2.97 -5.95
C ALA A 34 -12.01 3.04 -4.65
N ARG A 35 -11.02 2.16 -4.51
CA ARG A 35 -10.08 2.17 -3.38
C ARG A 35 -9.24 3.45 -3.35
N PHE A 36 -8.78 3.92 -4.50
CA PHE A 36 -8.07 5.19 -4.60
C PHE A 36 -8.95 6.36 -4.12
N GLN A 37 -10.19 6.45 -4.60
CA GLN A 37 -11.13 7.50 -4.19
C GLN A 37 -11.45 7.44 -2.69
N GLU A 38 -11.59 6.24 -2.11
CA GLU A 38 -11.80 6.08 -0.67
C GLU A 38 -10.61 6.60 0.14
N LEU A 39 -9.38 6.28 -0.28
CA LEU A 39 -8.16 6.73 0.40
C LEU A 39 -7.92 8.22 0.23
N LEU A 40 -8.22 8.77 -0.95
CA LEU A 40 -8.16 10.21 -1.20
C LEU A 40 -9.11 10.95 -0.26
N ARG A 41 -10.36 10.49 -0.14
CA ARG A 41 -11.34 11.10 0.75
C ARG A 41 -10.89 11.10 2.21
N LYS A 42 -10.36 9.98 2.70
CA LYS A 42 -9.81 9.88 4.08
C LYS A 42 -8.67 10.86 4.31
N LYS A 43 -7.77 11.00 3.33
CA LYS A 43 -6.68 11.98 3.39
C LYS A 43 -7.22 13.41 3.44
N GLU A 44 -8.23 13.73 2.64
CA GLU A 44 -8.87 15.07 2.64
C GLU A 44 -9.60 15.36 3.94
N GLU A 45 -10.29 14.37 4.53
CA GLU A 45 -10.92 14.49 5.85
C GLU A 45 -9.88 14.79 6.95
N LEU A 46 -8.73 14.12 6.93
CA LEU A 46 -7.64 14.39 7.88
C LEU A 46 -7.06 15.79 7.70
N VAL A 47 -6.79 16.21 6.46
CA VAL A 47 -6.28 17.56 6.18
C VAL A 47 -7.27 18.62 6.65
N ALA A 48 -8.56 18.45 6.37
CA ALA A 48 -9.59 19.39 6.82
C ALA A 48 -9.65 19.48 8.36
N SER A 49 -9.52 18.35 9.06
CA SER A 49 -9.47 18.33 10.53
C SER A 49 -8.25 19.08 11.08
N VAL A 50 -7.08 18.95 10.43
CA VAL A 50 -5.86 19.66 10.83
C VAL A 50 -5.96 21.15 10.52
N GLU A 51 -6.50 21.53 9.36
CA GLU A 51 -6.73 22.94 8.99
C GLU A 51 -7.68 23.62 9.99
N GLU A 52 -8.78 22.95 10.36
CA GLU A 52 -9.70 23.45 11.39
C GLU A 52 -9.01 23.60 12.76
N GLY A 53 -8.16 22.65 13.15
CA GLY A 53 -7.33 22.75 14.35
C GLY A 53 -6.44 23.99 14.34
N ILE A 54 -5.75 24.23 13.22
CA ILE A 54 -4.85 25.38 13.05
C ILE A 54 -5.63 26.70 13.15
N GLU A 55 -6.82 26.79 12.55
CA GLU A 55 -7.70 27.96 12.66
C GLU A 55 -8.13 28.23 14.12
N GLN A 56 -8.25 27.17 14.93
CA GLN A 56 -8.55 27.25 16.36
C GLN A 56 -7.29 27.48 17.23
N GLY A 57 -6.11 27.59 16.63
CA GLY A 57 -4.82 27.76 17.32
C GLY A 57 -4.24 26.48 17.88
N VAL A 58 -4.75 25.32 17.45
CA VAL A 58 -4.23 23.98 17.78
C VAL A 58 -3.33 23.53 16.63
N PHE A 59 -2.03 23.40 16.91
CA PHE A 59 -1.10 22.86 15.92
C PHE A 59 -1.11 21.34 15.97
N PRO A 60 -1.00 20.66 14.81
CA PRO A 60 -0.96 19.21 14.77
C PRO A 60 0.25 18.69 15.54
N ASP A 61 0.06 17.65 16.34
CA ASP A 61 1.18 16.94 16.94
C ASP A 61 1.89 16.02 15.93
N ASP A 62 2.99 15.41 16.37
CA ASP A 62 3.79 14.52 15.52
C ASP A 62 2.98 13.30 15.03
N ASP A 63 2.04 12.80 15.83
CA ASP A 63 1.22 11.63 15.47
C ASP A 63 0.18 12.00 14.41
N GLU A 64 -0.50 13.14 14.55
CA GLU A 64 -1.43 13.69 13.56
C GLU A 64 -0.72 13.98 12.24
N PHE A 65 0.50 14.53 12.31
CA PHE A 65 1.33 14.77 11.13
C PHE A 65 1.74 13.47 10.44
N MET A 66 2.19 12.46 11.21
CA MET A 66 2.51 11.13 10.66
C MET A 66 1.28 10.46 10.04
N GLU A 67 0.09 10.64 10.62
CA GLU A 67 -1.13 10.09 10.05
C GLU A 67 -1.47 10.72 8.69
N MET A 68 -1.36 12.05 8.56
CA MET A 68 -1.53 12.74 7.28
C MET A 68 -0.49 12.31 6.23
N GLU A 69 0.77 12.18 6.63
CA GLU A 69 1.88 11.77 5.76
C GLU A 69 1.64 10.36 5.20
N MET A 70 1.28 9.41 6.08
CA MET A 70 0.94 8.05 5.70
C MET A 70 -0.33 7.98 4.84
N ALA A 71 -1.36 8.77 5.16
CA ALA A 71 -2.59 8.82 4.37
C ALA A 71 -2.32 9.32 2.94
N THR A 72 -1.47 10.34 2.81
CA THR A 72 -1.04 10.88 1.52
C THR A 72 -0.23 9.85 0.72
N GLN A 73 0.69 9.13 1.35
CA GLN A 73 1.44 8.05 0.70
C GLN A 73 0.51 6.92 0.23
N ARG A 74 -0.43 6.47 1.08
CA ARG A 74 -1.38 5.40 0.72
C ARG A 74 -2.29 5.79 -0.43
N ALA A 75 -2.77 7.04 -0.45
CA ALA A 75 -3.56 7.56 -1.56
C ALA A 75 -2.72 7.62 -2.85
N ALA A 76 -1.45 8.01 -2.77
CA ALA A 76 -0.54 8.02 -3.91
C ALA A 76 -0.34 6.60 -4.48
N GLU A 77 -0.03 5.63 -3.62
CA GLU A 77 0.16 4.22 -4.03
C GLU A 77 -1.11 3.66 -4.70
N ALA A 78 -2.29 3.95 -4.14
CA ALA A 78 -3.55 3.55 -4.75
C ALA A 78 -3.82 4.25 -6.09
N ALA A 79 -3.43 5.51 -6.25
CA ALA A 79 -3.51 6.22 -7.54
C ALA A 79 -2.62 5.55 -8.59
N ARG A 80 -1.42 5.11 -8.20
CA ARG A 80 -0.51 4.37 -9.10
C ARG A 80 -1.13 3.03 -9.51
N ASP A 81 -1.70 2.30 -8.56
CA ASP A 81 -2.32 0.99 -8.83
C ASP A 81 -3.56 1.14 -9.71
N ALA A 82 -4.31 2.23 -9.57
CA ALA A 82 -5.41 2.64 -10.45
C ALA A 82 -4.94 3.24 -11.79
N GLY A 83 -3.63 3.27 -12.09
CA GLY A 83 -3.11 3.81 -13.35
C GLY A 83 -3.21 5.35 -13.49
N ASN A 84 -3.59 6.04 -12.42
CA ASN A 84 -3.67 7.50 -12.38
C ASN A 84 -2.31 8.12 -12.04
N HIS A 85 -1.41 8.11 -13.02
CA HIS A 85 -0.04 8.60 -12.85
C HIS A 85 0.06 10.11 -12.57
N ALA A 86 -0.89 10.91 -13.05
CA ALA A 86 -0.92 12.35 -12.78
C ALA A 86 -1.14 12.62 -11.29
N GLU A 87 -2.10 11.90 -10.71
CA GLU A 87 -2.49 12.05 -9.31
C GLU A 87 -1.45 11.45 -8.36
N TYR A 88 -0.86 10.30 -8.73
CA TYR A 88 0.31 9.77 -8.02
C TYR A 88 1.43 10.80 -7.89
N LYS A 89 1.80 11.47 -8.99
CA LYS A 89 2.86 12.49 -8.97
C LYS A 89 2.49 13.68 -8.09
N ARG A 90 1.24 14.14 -8.15
CA ARG A 90 0.73 15.24 -7.31
C ARG A 90 0.83 14.89 -5.83
N LEU A 91 0.33 13.72 -5.44
CA LEU A 91 0.32 13.25 -4.05
C LEU A 91 1.74 12.97 -3.54
N MET A 92 2.63 12.43 -4.36
CA MET A 92 4.04 12.24 -3.98
C MET A 92 4.79 13.56 -3.79
N ALA A 93 4.46 14.60 -4.58
CA ALA A 93 5.02 15.93 -4.39
C ALA A 93 4.53 16.54 -3.07
N GLU A 94 3.25 16.34 -2.73
CA GLU A 94 2.67 16.77 -1.46
C GLU A 94 3.33 16.05 -0.26
N HIS A 95 3.43 14.72 -0.31
CA HIS A 95 4.12 13.91 0.69
C HIS A 95 5.58 14.36 0.88
N SER A 96 6.29 14.64 -0.22
CA SER A 96 7.67 15.15 -0.16
C SER A 96 7.75 16.55 0.48
N ALA A 97 6.76 17.41 0.24
CA ALA A 97 6.68 18.73 0.86
C ALA A 97 6.43 18.63 2.38
N MET A 98 5.58 17.70 2.81
CA MET A 98 5.35 17.39 4.23
C MET A 98 6.68 16.94 4.88
N MET A 99 7.35 15.95 4.30
CA MET A 99 8.64 15.45 4.84
C MET A 99 9.71 16.54 4.93
N ALA A 100 9.81 17.40 3.91
CA ALA A 100 10.76 18.51 3.91
C ALA A 100 10.44 19.60 4.94
N TRP A 101 9.15 19.81 5.28
CA TRP A 101 8.76 20.74 6.34
C TRP A 101 9.25 20.26 7.70
N ARG A 102 9.14 18.95 7.98
CA ARG A 102 9.67 18.34 9.21
C ARG A 102 11.19 18.49 9.33
N GLU A 103 11.94 18.16 8.27
CA GLU A 103 13.40 18.29 8.26
C GLU A 103 13.89 19.73 8.49
N LYS A 104 13.11 20.73 8.05
CA LYS A 104 13.42 22.15 8.28
C LYS A 104 12.99 22.65 9.66
N GLY A 105 11.98 22.04 10.29
CA GLY A 105 11.54 22.33 11.65
C GLY A 105 12.54 21.89 12.71
N GLU A 106 13.25 20.77 12.48
CA GLU A 106 14.23 20.20 13.42
C GLU A 106 15.59 20.92 13.44
N GLY A 107 15.79 21.95 12.61
CA GLY A 107 17.07 22.67 12.47
C GLY A 107 17.15 24.07 13.11
N ASN A 108 16.11 24.53 13.82
CA ASN A 108 16.03 25.93 14.29
C ASN A 108 15.59 26.10 15.76
N THR A 109 16.02 25.19 16.64
CA THR A 109 16.02 25.32 18.11
C THR A 109 17.43 25.13 18.64
#